data_AF-A0A1F4DLH6-F1
#
_entry.id   AF-A0A1F4DLH6-F1
#
_cell.length_a   1.000
_cell.length_b   1.000
_cell.length_c   1.000
_cell.angle_alpha   90.00
_cell.angle_beta   90.00
_cell.angle_gamma   90.00
#
_symmetry.space_group_name_H-M   'P 1'
#
loop_
_entity.id
_entity.type
_entity.pdbx_description
1 polymer ?
#
loop_
_entity_poly.entity_id
_entity_poly.type
_entity_poly.pdbx_seq_one_letter_code
_entity_poly.pdbx_strand_id
1 'polypeptide(L)' 'MSTSFWKQAAASLPPEVRRRYAADFEAAERFEYLVDIGIEASRFAKRALAKTCQIAAYVLLTAARILHTAARRLTLVR' A
#
# COMPACT_ATOMS: atom_id res chain seq x y z
N MET A 1 -7.88 3.72 24.74
CA MET A 1 -8.00 2.41 24.06
C MET A 1 -9.31 2.42 23.31
N SER A 2 -9.28 2.29 21.98
CA SER A 2 -10.50 2.21 21.17
C SER A 2 -11.25 0.94 21.55
N THR A 3 -12.52 1.05 21.95
CA THR A 3 -13.37 -0.10 22.25
C THR A 3 -13.74 -0.80 20.95
N SER A 4 -13.33 -2.06 20.77
CA SER A 4 -13.60 -2.87 19.58
C SER A 4 -15.08 -2.84 19.18
N PHE A 5 -15.36 -2.44 17.93
CA PHE A 5 -16.71 -2.40 17.36
C PHE A 5 -17.38 -3.77 17.47
N TRP A 6 -16.68 -4.85 17.09
CA TRP A 6 -17.24 -6.21 17.12
C TRP A 6 -17.57 -6.69 18.53
N LYS A 7 -16.76 -6.31 19.53
CA LYS A 7 -17.06 -6.60 20.94
C LYS A 7 -18.30 -5.85 21.43
N GLN A 8 -18.46 -4.58 21.05
CA GLN A 8 -19.65 -3.79 21.38
C GLN A 8 -20.90 -4.30 20.66
N ALA A 9 -20.77 -4.64 19.37
CA ALA A 9 -21.84 -5.23 18.57
C ALA A 9 -22.30 -6.56 19.18
N ALA A 10 -21.39 -7.46 19.53
CA ALA A 10 -21.70 -8.71 20.20
C ALA A 10 -22.40 -8.49 21.56
N ALA A 11 -21.97 -7.49 22.32
CA ALA A 11 -22.57 -7.15 23.63
C ALA A 11 -24.01 -6.62 23.52
N SER A 12 -24.36 -5.98 22.40
CA SER A 12 -25.70 -5.45 22.15
C SER A 12 -26.74 -6.52 21.81
N LEU A 13 -26.31 -7.74 21.49
CA LEU A 13 -27.19 -8.83 21.06
C LEU A 13 -27.75 -9.64 22.24
N PRO A 14 -28.97 -10.21 22.08
CA PRO A 14 -29.50 -11.19 23.02
C PRO A 14 -28.54 -12.38 23.23
N PRO A 15 -28.51 -13.00 24.43
CA PRO A 15 -27.52 -14.04 24.78
C PRO A 15 -27.49 -15.24 23.83
N GLU A 16 -28.64 -15.62 23.28
CA GLU A 16 -28.79 -16.74 22.34
C GLU A 16 -28.17 -16.43 20.98
N VAL A 17 -28.44 -15.24 20.45
CA VAL A 17 -27.88 -14.74 19.19
C VAL A 17 -26.36 -14.53 19.35
N ARG A 18 -25.93 -13.94 20.47
CA ARG A 18 -24.52 -13.76 20.79
C ARG A 18 -23.77 -15.08 20.82
N ARG A 19 -24.32 -16.13 21.44
CA ARG A 19 -23.70 -17.46 21.46
C ARG A 19 -23.58 -18.07 20.07
N ARG A 20 -24.63 -17.92 19.25
CA ARG A 20 -24.66 -18.47 17.89
C ARG A 20 -23.62 -17.85 16.97
N TYR A 21 -23.39 -16.54 17.07
CA TYR A 21 -22.52 -15.78 16.16
C TYR A 21 -21.17 -15.38 16.79
N ALA A 22 -20.83 -15.86 17.99
CA ALA A 22 -19.61 -15.48 18.70
C ALA A 22 -18.34 -15.68 17.85
N ALA A 23 -18.25 -16.82 17.16
CA ALA A 23 -17.13 -17.14 16.29
C ALA A 23 -17.03 -16.19 15.08
N ASP A 24 -18.17 -15.77 14.54
CA ASP A 24 -18.21 -14.84 13.39
C ASP A 24 -17.76 -13.43 13.81
N PHE A 25 -18.15 -12.97 14.99
CA PHE A 25 -17.66 -11.71 15.56
C PHE A 25 -16.15 -11.72 15.80
N GLU A 26 -15.61 -12.83 16.30
CA GLU A 26 -14.17 -12.99 16.51
C GLU A 26 -13.40 -13.04 15.18
N ALA A 27 -13.94 -13.76 14.19
CA ALA A 27 -13.37 -13.81 12.85
C ALA A 27 -13.39 -12.43 12.17
N ALA A 28 -14.48 -11.68 12.32
CA ALA A 28 -14.60 -10.32 11.80
C ALA A 28 -13.59 -9.36 12.45
N GLU A 29 -13.38 -9.45 13.77
CA GLU A 29 -12.37 -8.64 14.48
C GLU A 29 -10.94 -8.94 13.98
N ARG A 30 -10.61 -10.21 13.74
CA ARG A 30 -9.32 -10.61 13.16
C ARG A 30 -9.18 -10.15 11.72
N PHE A 31 -10.24 -10.25 10.93
CA PHE A 31 -10.22 -9.85 9.53
C PHE A 31 -9.99 -8.34 9.38
N GLU A 32 -10.65 -7.51 10.20
CA GLU A 32 -10.42 -6.06 10.23
C GLU A 32 -8.94 -5.74 10.48
N TYR A 33 -8.32 -6.39 11.47
CA TYR A 33 -6.90 -6.23 11.74
C TYR A 33 -6.00 -6.62 10.56
N LEU A 34 -6.31 -7.72 9.87
CA LEU A 34 -5.56 -8.16 8.70
C LEU A 34 -5.74 -7.22 7.51
N VAL A 35 -6.94 -6.65 7.33
CA VAL A 35 -7.21 -5.65 6.30
C VAL A 35 -6.39 -4.39 6.55
N ASP A 36 -6.34 -3.90 7.79
CA ASP A 36 -5.52 -2.74 8.14
C ASP A 36 -4.03 -2.96 7.85
N ILE A 37 -3.50 -4.12 8.22
CA ILE A 37 -2.12 -4.51 7.85
C ILE A 37 -1.95 -4.54 6.33
N GLY A 38 -2.89 -5.15 5.61
CA GLY A 38 -2.85 -5.26 4.16
C GLY A 38 -2.85 -3.91 3.46
N ILE A 39 -3.67 -2.97 3.95
CA ILE A 39 -3.73 -1.59 3.44
C ILE A 39 -2.39 -0.88 3.66
N GLU A 40 -1.81 -0.98 4.85
CA GLU A 40 -0.56 -0.30 5.15
C GLU A 40 0.62 -0.90 4.36
N ALA A 41 0.68 -2.23 4.25
CA ALA A 41 1.65 -2.92 3.40
C ALA A 41 1.51 -2.50 1.93
N SER A 42 0.28 -2.39 1.41
CA SER A 42 0.01 -1.92 0.05
C SER A 42 0.47 -0.47 -0.17
N ARG A 43 0.22 0.41 0.80
CA ARG A 43 0.70 1.81 0.75
C ARG A 43 2.23 1.87 0.71
N PHE A 44 2.89 1.09 1.57
CA PHE A 44 4.35 1.01 1.57
C PHE A 44 4.89 0.51 0.23
N ALA A 45 4.34 -0.59 -0.30
CA ALA A 45 4.74 -1.15 -1.58
C ALA A 45 4.56 -0.15 -2.74
N LYS A 46 3.42 0.55 -2.80
CA LYS A 46 3.17 1.59 -3.81
C LYS A 46 4.19 2.73 -3.72
N ARG A 47 4.52 3.18 -2.50
CA ARG A 47 5.53 4.24 -2.30
C ARG A 47 6.93 3.77 -2.72
N ALA A 48 7.30 2.54 -2.39
CA ALA A 48 8.59 1.97 -2.79
C ALA A 48 8.67 1.87 -4.32
N LEU A 49 7.64 1.33 -4.97
CA LEU A 49 7.57 1.23 -6.43
C LEU A 49 7.67 2.61 -7.10
N ALA A 50 6.91 3.59 -6.61
CA ALA A 50 6.94 4.95 -7.13
C ALA A 50 8.36 5.56 -7.07
N LYS A 51 9.08 5.36 -5.95
CA LYS A 51 10.48 5.81 -5.83
C LYS A 51 11.39 5.13 -6.85
N THR A 52 11.27 3.82 -7.02
CA THR A 52 12.07 3.07 -8.00
C THR A 52 11.81 3.58 -9.42
N CYS A 53 10.55 3.80 -9.79
CA CYS A 53 10.20 4.35 -11.11
C CYS A 53 10.75 5.77 -11.30
N GLN A 54 10.68 6.64 -10.28
CA GLN A 54 11.26 7.99 -10.32
C GLN A 54 12.77 7.95 -10.55
N ILE A 55 13.48 7.08 -9.83
CA ILE A 55 14.93 6.90 -9.99
C ILE A 55 15.25 6.41 -11.40
N ALA A 56 14.54 5.39 -11.89
CA ALA A 56 14.74 4.86 -13.24
C ALA A 56 14.50 5.93 -14.31
N ALA A 57 13.44 6.72 -14.19
CA ALA A 57 13.14 7.82 -15.11
C ALA A 57 14.24 8.89 -15.11
N TYR A 58 14.75 9.25 -13.93
CA TYR A 58 15.84 10.22 -13.79
C TYR A 58 17.14 9.73 -14.46
N VAL A 59 17.48 8.45 -14.27
CA VAL A 59 18.66 7.84 -14.90
C VAL A 59 18.52 7.83 -16.43
N LEU A 60 17.38 7.39 -16.96
CA LEU A 60 17.13 7.36 -18.39
C LEU A 60 17.18 8.76 -19.02
N LEU A 61 16.58 9.76 -18.37
CA LEU A 61 16.61 11.14 -18.83
C LEU A 61 18.05 11.70 -18.87
N THR A 62 18.84 11.37 -17.86
CA THR A 62 20.25 11.79 -17.79
C THR A 62 21.08 11.16 -18.89
N ALA A 63 20.93 9.85 -19.10
CA ALA A 63 21.59 9.13 -20.19
C ALA A 63 21.22 9.70 -21.57
N ALA A 64 19.94 9.97 -21.81
CA ALA A 64 19.47 10.59 -23.04
C ALA A 64 20.08 11.97 -23.29
N ARG A 65 20.21 12.81 -22.24
CA ARG A 65 20.86 14.13 -22.34
C ARG A 65 22.34 14.03 -22.69
N ILE A 66 23.05 13.07 -22.11
CA ILE A 66 24.47 12.83 -22.40
C ILE A 66 24.62 12.43 -23.87
N LEU A 67 23.84 11.44 -24.33
CA LEU A 67 23.86 10.97 -25.72
C LEU A 67 23.51 12.09 -26.70
N HIS A 68 22.47 12.87 -26.43
CA HIS A 68 22.07 13.98 -27.27
C HIS A 68 23.15 15.08 -27.35
N THR A 69 23.86 15.34 -26.24
CA THR A 69 24.97 16.30 -26.22
C THR A 69 26.20 15.77 -26.97
N ALA A 70 26.51 14.49 -26.84
CA ALA A 70 27.58 13.84 -27.62
C ALA A 70 27.28 13.90 -29.12
N ALA A 71 26.05 13.56 -29.53
CA ALA A 71 25.61 13.63 -30.91
C ALA A 71 25.74 15.04 -31.50
N ARG A 72 25.32 16.08 -30.76
CA ARG A 72 25.48 17.49 -31.19
C ARG A 72 26.93 17.91 -31.38
N ARG A 73 27.83 17.44 -30.52
CA ARG A 73 29.28 17.72 -30.67
C ARG A 73 29.84 17.07 -31.93
N LEU A 74 29.41 15.85 -32.25
CA LEU A 74 29.85 15.14 -33.46
C LEU A 74 29.35 15.82 -34.75
N THR A 75 28.17 16.44 -34.73
CA THR A 75 27.62 17.15 -35.90
C THR A 75 28.23 18.54 -36.11
N LEU A 76 28.81 19.17 -35.08
CA LEU A 76 29.42 20.51 -35.18
C LEU A 76 30.91 20.47 -35.56
N VAL A 77 31.54 19.30 -35.54
CA VAL A 77 32.97 19.10 -35.88
C VAL A 77 33.14 18.61 -37.33
N ARG A 78 32.07 18.65 -38.12
CA ARG A 78 32.06 18.29 -39.56
C ARG A 78 31.87 19.53 -40.41
#